data_AF-A0A1F2UU39-F1
#
_entry.id   AF-A0A1F2UU39-F1
#
_cell.length_a   1.000
_cell.length_b   1.000
_cell.length_c   1.000
_cell.angle_alpha   90.00
_cell.angle_beta   90.00
_cell.angle_gamma   90.00
#
_symmetry.space_group_name_H-M   'P 1'
#
loop_
_entity.id
_entity.type
_entity.pdbx_description
1 polymer ?
#
loop_
_entity_poly.entity_id
_entity_poly.type
_entity_poly.pdbx_seq_one_letter_code
_entity_poly.pdbx_strand_id
1 'polypeptide(L)' 'MTHTAKAGRNDLCPCGSGKKYKKCCELKVQKARGNTVMLVVVAALMVAGIAAGVSSFMNERGHTARPNGVWSAEHGHYH' A
#
# COMPACT_ATOMS: atom_id res chain seq x y z
N MET A 1 -27.89 30.62 -20.96
CA MET A 1 -27.87 29.17 -21.22
C MET A 1 -26.46 28.80 -21.66
N THR A 2 -25.50 28.69 -20.74
CA THR A 2 -24.15 28.22 -21.10
C THR A 2 -24.20 26.71 -21.26
N HIS A 3 -24.63 26.26 -22.43
CA HIS A 3 -24.38 24.89 -22.86
C HIS A 3 -22.86 24.73 -22.94
N THR A 4 -22.24 24.29 -21.85
CA THR A 4 -20.98 23.55 -21.92
C THR A 4 -21.25 22.38 -22.84
N ALA A 5 -20.99 22.57 -24.13
CA ALA A 5 -20.95 21.50 -25.11
C ALA A 5 -20.02 20.45 -24.51
N LYS A 6 -20.60 19.35 -24.01
CA LYS A 6 -19.85 18.18 -23.62
C LYS A 6 -19.17 17.72 -24.91
N ALA A 7 -17.94 18.19 -25.13
CA ALA A 7 -17.11 17.69 -26.22
C ALA A 7 -17.15 16.17 -26.11
N GLY A 8 -17.69 15.53 -27.14
CA GLY A 8 -17.87 14.10 -27.16
C GLY A 8 -16.51 13.45 -26.96
N ARG A 9 -16.51 12.31 -26.28
CA ARG A 9 -15.27 11.58 -25.95
C ARG A 9 -14.36 11.37 -27.18
N ASN A 10 -14.92 11.28 -28.38
CA ASN A 10 -14.21 11.07 -29.63
C ASN A 10 -13.88 12.35 -30.41
N ASP A 11 -14.40 13.50 -30.01
CA ASP A 11 -14.21 14.78 -30.70
C ASP A 11 -12.80 15.32 -30.49
N LEU A 12 -12.40 16.27 -31.33
CA LEU A 12 -11.14 16.98 -31.17
C LEU A 12 -11.13 17.74 -29.84
N CYS A 13 -10.01 17.66 -29.12
CA CYS A 13 -9.87 18.35 -27.84
C CYS A 13 -9.92 19.87 -28.04
N PRO A 14 -10.77 20.61 -27.30
CA PRO A 14 -10.82 22.08 -27.37
C PRO A 14 -9.56 22.76 -26.83
N CYS A 15 -8.62 21.98 -26.27
CA CYS A 15 -7.32 22.44 -25.78
C CYS A 15 -6.29 22.76 -26.89
N GLY A 16 -6.67 22.65 -28.17
CA GLY A 16 -5.78 22.96 -29.30
C GLY A 16 -4.73 21.90 -29.60
N SER A 17 -4.80 20.72 -28.98
CA SER A 17 -3.78 19.67 -29.13
C SER A 17 -3.88 18.85 -30.43
N GLY A 18 -4.96 19.01 -31.21
CA GLY A 18 -5.25 18.20 -32.40
C GLY A 18 -5.56 16.72 -32.12
N LYS A 19 -5.62 16.31 -30.85
CA LYS A 19 -5.90 14.93 -30.42
C LYS A 19 -7.35 14.77 -29.98
N LYS A 20 -7.90 13.55 -30.09
CA LYS A 20 -9.24 13.22 -29.56
C LYS A 20 -9.30 13.51 -28.05
N TYR A 21 -10.42 14.04 -27.56
CA TYR A 21 -10.63 14.42 -26.16
C TYR A 21 -10.28 13.27 -25.20
N LYS A 22 -10.71 12.04 -25.52
CA LYS A 22 -10.37 10.82 -24.77
C LYS A 22 -8.90 10.46 -24.67
N LYS A 23 -8.07 10.99 -25.57
CA LYS A 23 -6.62 10.77 -25.63
C LYS A 23 -5.83 12.00 -25.16
N CYS A 24 -6.50 13.05 -24.71
CA CYS A 24 -5.87 14.30 -24.32
C CYS A 24 -6.26 14.70 -22.89
N CYS A 25 -7.30 15.53 -22.73
CA CYS A 25 -7.72 16.01 -21.41
C CYS A 25 -8.40 14.94 -20.56
N GLU A 26 -9.10 13.95 -21.17
CA GLU A 26 -9.76 12.88 -20.40
C GLU A 26 -8.76 11.88 -19.79
N LEU A 27 -7.61 11.63 -20.45
CA LEU A 27 -6.56 10.76 -19.91
C LEU A 27 -5.92 11.30 -18.63
N LYS A 28 -5.94 12.63 -18.43
CA LYS A 28 -5.44 13.24 -17.19
C LYS A 28 -6.21 12.75 -15.96
N VAL A 29 -7.47 12.33 -16.13
CA VAL A 29 -8.31 11.78 -15.04
C VAL A 29 -8.06 10.28 -14.84
N GLN A 30 -7.72 9.54 -15.90
CA GLN A 30 -7.56 8.08 -15.86
C GLN A 30 -6.21 7.62 -15.30
N LYS A 31 -5.14 8.41 -15.48
CA LYS A 31 -3.77 8.02 -15.11
C LYS A 31 -3.50 7.93 -13.60
N ALA A 32 -4.41 8.43 -12.75
CA ALA A 32 -4.23 8.46 -11.30
C ALA A 32 -5.08 7.45 -10.50
N ARG A 33 -6.04 6.73 -11.12
CA ARG A 33 -7.04 5.97 -10.36
C ARG A 33 -6.94 4.44 -10.48
N GLY A 34 -6.48 3.90 -11.61
CA GLY A 34 -6.35 2.45 -11.78
C GLY A 34 -5.12 1.87 -11.06
N ASN A 35 -3.95 2.46 -11.29
CA ASN A 35 -2.71 1.94 -10.75
C ASN A 35 -2.50 2.32 -9.27
N THR A 36 -2.90 3.53 -8.86
CA THR A 36 -2.74 3.99 -7.48
C THR A 36 -3.57 3.18 -6.49
N VAL A 37 -4.83 2.83 -6.83
CA VAL A 37 -5.67 2.00 -5.95
C VAL A 37 -5.09 0.60 -5.82
N MET A 38 -4.63 -0.01 -6.92
CA MET A 38 -3.97 -1.31 -6.86
C MET A 38 -2.66 -1.27 -6.05
N LEU A 39 -1.83 -0.23 -6.24
CA LEU A 39 -0.59 -0.04 -5.46
C LEU A 39 -0.87 0.16 -3.97
N VAL A 40 -1.90 0.92 -3.60
CA VAL A 40 -2.28 1.16 -2.20
C VAL A 40 -2.82 -0.12 -1.56
N VAL A 41 -3.65 -0.90 -2.27
CA VAL A 41 -4.17 -2.18 -1.76
C VAL A 41 -3.04 -3.20 -1.60
N VAL A 42 -2.17 -3.36 -2.59
CA VAL A 42 -1.02 -4.27 -2.50
C VAL A 42 -0.08 -3.84 -1.36
N ALA A 43 0.22 -2.55 -1.24
CA ALA A 43 1.04 -2.03 -0.15
C ALA A 43 0.39 -2.28 1.23
N ALA A 44 -0.92 -2.07 1.36
CA ALA A 44 -1.65 -2.33 2.61
C ALA A 44 -1.61 -3.82 2.99
N LEU A 45 -1.77 -4.73 2.02
CA LEU A 45 -1.68 -6.18 2.26
C LEU A 45 -0.26 -6.61 2.67
N MET A 46 0.78 -6.05 2.04
CA MET A 46 2.17 -6.31 2.41
C MET A 46 2.49 -5.80 3.83
N VAL A 47 2.04 -4.59 4.17
CA VAL A 47 2.22 -4.01 5.51
C VAL A 47 1.50 -4.83 6.58
N ALA A 48 0.26 -5.26 6.31
CA ALA A 48 -0.49 -6.11 7.23
C ALA A 48 0.20 -7.48 7.44
N GLY A 49 0.71 -8.10 6.38
CA GLY A 49 1.47 -9.34 6.46
C GLY A 49 2.76 -9.20 7.27
N ILE A 50 3.54 -8.13 7.04
CA ILE A 50 4.76 -7.85 7.80
C ILE A 50 4.42 -7.58 9.28
N ALA A 51 3.40 -6.77 9.56
CA ALA A 51 3.00 -6.46 10.94
C ALA A 51 2.53 -7.70 11.70
N ALA A 52 1.73 -8.56 11.07
CA ALA A 52 1.31 -9.83 11.66
C ALA A 52 2.51 -10.77 11.88
N GLY A 53 3.41 -10.88 10.89
CA GLY A 53 4.62 -11.70 11.01
C GLY A 53 5.56 -11.26 12.14
N VAL A 54 5.82 -9.95 12.26
CA VAL A 54 6.62 -9.39 13.36
C VAL A 54 5.94 -9.59 14.72
N SER A 55 4.62 -9.40 14.79
CA SER A 55 3.86 -9.62 16.02
C SER A 55 3.92 -11.08 16.48
N SER A 56 3.75 -12.04 15.56
CA SER A 56 3.91 -13.47 15.85
C SER A 56 5.34 -13.81 16.29
N PHE A 57 6.35 -13.22 15.67
CA PHE A 57 7.75 -13.48 15.99
C PHE A 57 8.21 -12.87 17.33
N MET A 58 7.64 -11.73 17.73
CA MET A 58 7.93 -11.13 19.04
C MET A 58 7.17 -11.79 20.18
N ASN A 59 6.01 -12.40 19.92
CA ASN A 59 5.25 -13.17 20.90
C ASN A 59 6.00 -14.42 21.39
N GLU A 60 6.76 -15.08 20.51
CA GLU A 60 7.57 -16.27 20.84
C GLU A 60 8.76 -15.94 21.78
N ARG A 61 9.28 -14.71 21.77
CA ARG A 61 10.40 -14.31 22.64
C ARG A 61 9.97 -14.00 24.09
N GLY A 62 8.68 -14.00 24.39
CA GLY A 62 8.17 -13.81 25.75
C GLY A 62 8.42 -14.99 26.69
N HIS A 63 8.71 -16.19 26.18
CA HIS A 63 8.81 -17.40 27.02
C HIS A 63 10.26 -17.87 27.30
N THR A 64 11.28 -17.22 26.72
CA THR A 64 12.69 -17.57 26.99
C THR A 64 13.55 -16.41 27.47
N ALA A 65 13.03 -15.18 27.54
CA ALA A 65 13.72 -14.09 28.21
C ALA A 65 13.47 -14.15 29.73
N ARG A 66 14.08 -15.12 30.41
CA ARG A 66 14.43 -14.95 31.84
C ARG A 66 15.60 -13.97 31.88
N PRO A 67 15.45 -12.71 32.33
CA PRO A 67 16.53 -11.73 32.20
C PRO A 67 17.73 -11.98 33.14
N ASN A 68 17.67 -12.99 34.02
CA ASN A 68 18.57 -13.09 35.15
C ASN A 68 18.65 -14.52 35.71
N GLY A 69 18.84 -15.50 34.82
CA GLY A 69 19.16 -16.85 35.27
C GLY A 69 20.59 -16.94 35.77
N VAL A 70 20.78 -17.27 37.05
CA VAL A 70 22.10 -17.46 37.67
C VAL A 70 22.45 -18.94 37.67
N TRP A 71 23.67 -19.29 37.25
CA TRP A 71 24.16 -20.67 37.28
C TRP A 71 24.40 -21.11 38.73
N SER A 72 23.71 -22.16 39.19
CA SER A 72 24.00 -22.78 40.49
C SER A 72 24.79 -24.07 40.31
N ALA A 73 26.05 -24.06 40.74
CA ALA A 73 26.98 -25.17 40.56
C ALA A 73 26.57 -26.46 41.31
N GLU A 74 25.72 -26.33 42.33
CA GLU A 74 25.18 -27.41 43.17
C GLU A 74 24.17 -28.30 42.43
N HIS A 75 23.39 -27.74 41.51
CA HIS A 75 22.30 -28.45 40.84
C HIS A 75 22.50 -28.62 39.34
N GLY A 76 23.62 -28.11 38.78
CA GLY A 76 24.01 -28.32 37.39
C GLY A 76 23.02 -27.80 36.34
N HIS A 77 22.10 -26.89 36.72
CA HIS A 77 21.17 -26.25 35.81
C HIS A 77 20.95 -24.77 36.16
N TYR A 78 20.54 -24.00 35.15
CA TYR A 78 20.13 -22.60 35.31
C TYR A 78 18.71 -22.52 35.86
N HIS A 79 18.49 -21.66 36.86
CA HIS A 79 17.16 -21.25 37.32
C HIS A 79 16.78 -19.91 36.70
#